data_AF-A0A6P1CZM6-F1
#
_entry.id   AF-A0A6P1CZM6-F1
#
_cell.length_a   1.000
_cell.length_b   1.000
_cell.length_c   1.000
_cell.angle_alpha   90.00
_cell.angle_beta   90.00
_cell.angle_gamma   90.00
#
_symmetry.space_group_name_H-M   'P 1'
#
loop_
_entity.id
_entity.type
_entity.pdbx_description
1 polymer ?
#
loop_
_entity_poly.entity_id
_entity_poly.type
_entity_poly.pdbx_seq_one_letter_code
_entity_poly.pdbx_strand_id
1 'polypeptide(L)'
;MPVAGPTEPTRIRKLLRQRRDGIGQIVVSVRRDDELDPFGVLCWVDLADDGRYLVRTGNSVDIVAVDAEQFTGHLRPMVTAAQRRTALADQW
;
A
#
# COMPACT_ATOMS: atom_id res chain seq x y z
N MET A 1 -34.38 18.38 -5.54
CA MET A 1 -33.10 18.26 -6.29
C MET A 1 -32.12 17.49 -5.42
N PRO A 2 -31.64 16.29 -5.80
CA PRO A 2 -30.59 15.64 -5.03
C PRO A 2 -29.28 16.40 -5.25
N VAL A 3 -28.63 16.84 -4.17
CA VAL A 3 -27.30 17.44 -4.25
C VAL A 3 -26.32 16.30 -4.50
N ALA A 4 -25.65 16.30 -5.65
CA ALA A 4 -24.59 15.32 -5.92
C ALA A 4 -23.56 15.40 -4.78
N GLY A 5 -23.34 14.28 -4.09
CA GLY A 5 -22.33 14.19 -3.06
C GLY A 5 -20.94 14.57 -3.59
N PRO A 6 -19.98 14.87 -2.70
CA PRO A 6 -18.64 15.25 -3.12
C PRO A 6 -18.01 14.14 -3.99
N THR A 7 -17.42 14.57 -5.11
CA THR A 7 -16.69 13.68 -6.01
C THR A 7 -15.51 13.01 -5.28
N GLU A 8 -15.10 11.84 -5.74
CA GLU A 8 -13.99 11.08 -5.16
C GLU A 8 -12.68 11.91 -5.03
N PRO A 9 -12.25 12.72 -6.03
CA PRO A 9 -11.09 13.60 -5.86
C PRO A 9 -11.27 14.64 -4.75
N THR A 10 -12.50 15.11 -4.51
CA THR A 10 -12.79 16.08 -3.45
C THR A 10 -12.68 15.44 -2.06
N ARG A 11 -13.10 14.18 -1.93
CA ARG A 11 -12.93 13.40 -0.69
C ARG A 11 -11.45 13.11 -0.41
N ILE A 12 -10.70 12.64 -1.42
CA ILE A 12 -9.26 12.38 -1.30
C ILE A 12 -8.51 13.65 -0.89
N ARG A 13 -8.77 14.80 -1.53
CA ARG A 13 -8.15 16.07 -1.16
C ARG A 13 -8.46 16.49 0.29
N LYS A 14 -9.67 16.19 0.78
CA LYS A 14 -10.04 16.47 2.17
C LYS A 14 -9.23 15.58 3.14
N LEU A 15 -9.14 14.28 2.86
CA LEU A 15 -8.33 13.34 3.66
C LEU A 15 -6.86 13.73 3.69
N LEU A 16 -6.28 14.03 2.52
CA LEU A 16 -4.86 14.42 2.41
C LEU A 16 -4.52 15.74 3.13
N ARG A 17 -5.51 16.58 3.45
CA ARG A 17 -5.36 17.82 4.23
C ARG A 17 -5.44 17.59 5.75
N GLN A 18 -5.90 16.43 6.21
CA GLN A 18 -5.88 16.10 7.63
C GLN A 18 -4.44 15.92 8.11
N ARG A 19 -4.24 16.11 9.42
CA ARG A 19 -2.95 15.89 10.07
C ARG A 19 -2.58 14.41 9.95
N ARG A 20 -1.35 14.15 9.53
CA ARG A 20 -0.76 12.81 9.48
C ARG A 20 0.03 12.57 10.75
N ASP A 21 -0.19 11.44 11.39
CA ASP A 21 0.57 10.99 12.56
C ASP A 21 1.49 9.80 12.24
N GLY A 22 1.30 9.17 11.08
CA GLY A 22 2.17 8.13 10.55
C GLY A 22 2.25 8.17 9.03
N ILE A 23 3.45 7.94 8.49
CA ILE A 23 3.68 7.69 7.07
C ILE A 23 4.70 6.57 7.00
N GLY A 24 4.46 5.56 6.18
CA GLY A 24 5.41 4.46 6.09
C GLY A 24 5.36 3.70 4.78
N GLN A 25 6.43 2.95 4.58
CA GLN A 25 6.63 2.09 3.42
C GLN A 25 7.27 0.79 3.90
N ILE A 26 6.77 -0.34 3.39
CA ILE A 26 7.41 -1.66 3.52
C ILE A 26 7.81 -2.09 2.12
N VAL A 27 9.12 -2.22 1.90
CA VAL A 27 9.67 -2.78 0.66
C VAL A 27 9.89 -4.26 0.87
N VAL A 28 9.29 -5.08 0.01
CA VAL A 28 9.58 -6.50 -0.11
C VAL A 28 10.62 -6.66 -1.22
N SER A 29 11.76 -7.25 -0.89
CA SER A 29 12.83 -7.54 -1.85
C SER A 29 13.08 -9.04 -1.92
N VAL A 30 13.51 -9.51 -3.08
CA VAL A 30 14.06 -10.84 -3.28
C VAL A 30 15.58 -10.71 -3.30
N ARG A 31 16.28 -11.62 -2.64
CA ARG A 31 17.74 -11.70 -2.76
C ARG A 31 18.10 -12.67 -3.87
N ARG A 32 19.01 -12.26 -4.75
CA ARG A 32 19.65 -13.14 -5.72
C ARG A 32 21.15 -12.92 -5.62
N ASP A 33 21.89 -14.00 -5.35
CA ASP A 33 23.30 -13.94 -4.98
C ASP A 33 23.52 -12.91 -3.84
N ASP A 34 24.28 -11.85 -4.09
CA ASP A 34 24.55 -10.76 -3.14
C ASP A 34 23.73 -9.48 -3.41
N GLU A 35 22.78 -9.50 -4.36
CA GLU A 35 21.96 -8.34 -4.73
C GLU A 35 20.52 -8.45 -4.20
N LEU A 36 19.97 -7.31 -3.74
CA LEU A 36 18.56 -7.18 -3.37
C LEU A 36 17.78 -6.58 -4.54
N ASP A 37 16.90 -7.38 -5.13
CA ASP A 37 15.96 -6.98 -6.19
C ASP A 37 14.62 -6.55 -5.56
N PRO A 38 14.22 -5.26 -5.63
CA PRO A 38 12.93 -4.81 -5.12
C PRO A 38 11.77 -5.49 -5.84
N PHE A 39 10.93 -6.19 -5.09
CA PHE A 39 9.80 -6.94 -5.64
C PHE A 39 8.49 -6.16 -5.55
N GLY A 40 8.27 -5.44 -4.45
CA GLY A 40 7.05 -4.67 -4.24
C GLY A 40 7.13 -3.73 -3.05
N VAL A 41 6.25 -2.74 -3.02
CA VAL A 41 6.15 -1.76 -1.93
C VAL A 41 4.72 -1.63 -1.44
N LEU A 42 4.53 -1.64 -0.12
CA LEU A 42 3.28 -1.27 0.54
C LEU A 42 3.46 0.12 1.16
N CYS A 43 2.69 1.11 0.71
CA CYS A 43 2.71 2.48 1.25
C CYS A 43 1.46 2.75 2.07
N TRP A 44 1.57 3.51 3.16
CA TRP A 44 0.42 3.96 3.94
C TRP A 44 0.61 5.34 4.55
N VAL A 45 -0.51 5.92 4.95
CA VAL A 45 -0.59 7.09 5.82
C VAL A 45 -1.57 6.78 6.97
N ASP A 46 -1.22 7.23 8.16
CA ASP A 46 -2.11 7.27 9.31
C ASP A 46 -2.59 8.73 9.45
N LEU A 47 -3.91 8.90 9.49
CA LEU A 47 -4.56 10.20 9.65
C LEU A 47 -5.05 10.31 11.09
N ALA A 48 -4.67 11.40 11.74
CA ALA A 48 -5.03 11.67 13.12
C ALA A 48 -6.56 11.66 13.28
N ASP A 49 -7.03 10.96 14.30
CA ASP A 49 -8.44 10.80 14.65
C ASP A 49 -9.32 10.08 13.59
N ASP A 50 -8.71 9.43 12.59
CA ASP A 50 -9.43 8.67 11.54
C ASP A 50 -8.91 7.22 11.44
N GLY A 51 -7.63 7.05 11.08
CA GLY A 51 -7.01 5.73 11.01
C GLY A 51 -6.03 5.55 9.85
N ARG A 52 -5.75 4.29 9.50
CA ARG A 52 -4.77 3.91 8.49
C ARG A 52 -5.38 3.81 7.10
N TYR A 53 -4.68 4.38 6.13
CA TYR A 53 -5.01 4.30 4.72
C TYR A 53 -3.84 3.75 3.92
N LEU A 54 -4.09 2.71 3.12
CA LEU A 54 -3.15 2.28 2.10
C LEU A 54 -3.16 3.26 0.94
N VAL A 55 -1.96 3.52 0.40
CA VAL A 55 -1.76 4.30 -0.81
C VAL A 55 -1.23 3.37 -1.89
N ARG A 56 -1.97 3.26 -2.99
CA ARG A 56 -1.54 2.49 -4.18
C ARG A 56 -1.40 3.42 -5.36
N THR A 57 -0.29 3.29 -6.06
CA THR A 57 0.03 4.09 -7.24
C THR A 57 0.13 3.17 -8.45
N GLY A 58 -0.68 3.44 -9.47
CA GLY A 58 -0.62 2.83 -10.80
C GLY A 58 -0.97 3.91 -11.84
N ASN A 59 -1.87 3.59 -12.77
CA ASN A 59 -2.45 4.61 -13.66
C ASN A 59 -3.30 5.64 -12.90
N SER A 60 -3.79 5.25 -11.72
CA SER A 60 -4.52 6.08 -10.76
C SER A 60 -3.87 5.96 -9.38
N VAL A 61 -4.23 6.87 -8.48
CA VAL A 61 -3.87 6.78 -7.06
C VAL A 61 -5.10 6.38 -6.27
N ASP A 62 -5.03 5.23 -5.62
CA ASP A 62 -6.08 4.75 -4.72
C ASP A 62 -5.67 4.97 -3.26
N ILE A 63 -6.58 5.50 -2.47
CA ILE A 63 -6.44 5.67 -1.02
C ILE A 63 -7.56 4.90 -0.33
N VAL A 64 -7.21 3.83 0.37
CA VAL A 64 -8.19 2.87 0.92
C VAL A 64 -8.00 2.72 2.41
N ALA A 65 -9.05 2.95 3.19
CA ALA A 65 -9.04 2.72 4.64
C ALA A 65 -8.81 1.23 4.92
N VAL A 66 -7.94 0.93 5.89
CA VAL A 66 -7.65 -0.44 6.30
C VAL A 66 -7.52 -0.56 7.81
N ASP A 67 -8.00 -1.68 8.35
CA ASP A 67 -7.61 -2.15 9.67
C ASP A 67 -6.30 -2.98 9.61
N ALA A 68 -5.87 -3.51 10.76
CA ALA A 68 -4.66 -4.31 10.86
C ALA A 68 -4.73 -5.63 10.06
N GLU A 69 -5.90 -6.29 10.05
CA GLU A 69 -6.09 -7.54 9.33
C GLU A 69 -6.01 -7.29 7.81
N GLN A 70 -6.72 -6.29 7.33
CA GLN A 70 -6.71 -5.88 5.93
C GLN A 70 -5.32 -5.41 5.48
N PHE A 71 -4.61 -4.64 6.32
CA PHE A 71 -3.24 -4.22 6.04
C PHE A 71 -2.31 -5.42 5.85
N THR A 72 -2.34 -6.40 6.77
CA THR A 72 -1.53 -7.62 6.65
C THR A 72 -1.99 -8.49 5.48
N GLY A 73 -3.29 -8.50 5.18
CA GLY A 73 -3.87 -9.14 4.01
C GLY A 73 -3.33 -8.59 2.69
N HIS A 74 -2.96 -7.31 2.65
CA HIS A 74 -2.30 -6.71 1.48
C HIS A 74 -0.81 -7.02 1.40
N LEU A 75 -0.13 -7.17 2.54
CA LEU A 75 1.29 -7.55 2.57
C LEU A 75 1.51 -9.01 2.17
N ARG A 76 0.64 -9.93 2.62
CA ARG A 76 0.83 -11.37 2.47
C ARG A 76 1.01 -11.85 1.01
N PRO A 77 0.21 -11.40 0.02
CA PRO A 77 0.42 -11.78 -1.38
C PRO A 77 1.78 -11.35 -1.93
N MET A 78 2.28 -10.17 -1.53
CA MET A 78 3.60 -9.69 -1.97
C MET A 78 4.71 -10.58 -1.46
N VAL A 79 4.68 -10.95 -0.18
CA VAL A 79 5.65 -11.88 0.42
C VAL A 79 5.57 -13.26 -0.24
N THR A 80 4.36 -13.80 -0.43
CA THR A 80 4.16 -15.10 -1.08
C THR A 80 4.69 -15.10 -2.52
N ALA A 81 4.48 -14.03 -3.28
CA ALA A 81 4.95 -13.94 -4.65
C ALA A 81 6.48 -13.76 -4.72
N ALA A 82 7.07 -12.99 -3.81
CA ALA A 82 8.52 -12.88 -3.66
C ALA A 82 9.17 -14.24 -3.34
N GLN A 83 8.56 -15.04 -2.44
CA GLN A 83 9.02 -16.40 -2.13
C GLN A 83 9.02 -17.29 -3.38
N ARG A 84 7.95 -17.27 -4.18
CA ARG A 84 7.90 -18.03 -5.44
C ARG A 84 8.99 -17.61 -6.43
N ARG A 85 9.29 -16.31 -6.52
CA ARG A 85 10.34 -15.79 -7.41
C ARG A 85 11.74 -16.26 -6.96
N THR A 86 11.97 -16.33 -5.65
CA THR A 86 13.22 -16.88 -5.08
C THR A 86 13.34 -18.36 -5.41
N ALA A 87 12.30 -19.15 -5.13
CA ALA A 87 12.31 -20.60 -5.38
C ALA A 87 12.48 -20.97 -6.86
N LEU A 88 11.99 -20.14 -7.78
CA LEU A 88 12.24 -20.31 -9.22
C LEU A 88 13.71 -20.03 -9.55
N ALA A 89 14.33 -19.02 -8.94
CA ALA A 89 15.73 -18.69 -9.20
C ALA A 89 16.69 -19.81 -8.75
N ASP A 90 16.37 -20.52 -7.67
CA ASP A 90 17.19 -21.64 -7.16
C ASP A 90 17.14 -22.91 -8.04
N GLN A 91 16.23 -22.97 -9.02
CA GLN A 91 16.05 -24.14 -9.90
C GLN A 91 16.88 -24.08 -11.19
N TRP A 92 17.58 -22.98 -11.45
CA TRP A 92 18.34 -22.70 -12.68
C TRP A 92 19.77 -22.26 -12.35
#